data_AF-A0A7M3MLG5-F1
#
_entry.id   AF-A0A7M3MLG5-F1
#
_cell.length_a   1.000
_cell.length_b   1.000
_cell.length_c   1.000
_cell.angle_alpha   90.00
_cell.angle_beta   90.00
_cell.angle_gamma   90.00
#
_symmetry.space_group_name_H-M   'P 1'
#
loop_
_entity.id
_entity.type
_entity.pdbx_description
1 polymer ?
#
loop_
_entity_poly.entity_id
_entity_poly.type
_entity_poly.pdbx_seq_one_letter_code
_entity_poly.pdbx_strand_id
1 'polypeptide(L)'
;MKASTVVTIVGLRSGRGGSVGATDRTPTAQEADRVTSTSLPRSHLGFVTPDAVALDLEVATIGSRGIAYLLDLALFAAVFVVLSLVQLALGGGGWFDSGLGVAIALVLAFLWQFGYPIGFETLWRGRTLGKAAMGLRVVTVEGAPVGVRHATIRAVTAPFEVLLTTGLVASIASFASPRAQRLGDLAAGTLVVRERRIAREPQAATFRPPPGSETYVAQVDVSAVGPREYGLVRDTLRRAGELPAEARWQVASEVAGAIAPRVRPLPPAGTSPEAFLAAVAAAVQRRATSGSRPPVSSLVPPPPLPAPSEVLPPPPPPEGRPAPGAVGDEPPPAPPRDGPGFAAPG
;
A
#
# COMPACT_ATOMS: atom_id res chain seq x y z
N MET A 1 -21.55 28.73 -18.09
CA MET A 1 -20.86 29.05 -19.35
C MET A 1 -19.39 28.70 -19.20
N LYS A 2 -18.93 27.63 -19.86
CA LYS A 2 -17.52 27.24 -19.93
C LYS A 2 -16.91 27.92 -21.17
N ALA A 3 -15.78 28.59 -21.04
CA ALA A 3 -14.96 29.01 -22.16
C ALA A 3 -13.65 28.21 -22.13
N SER A 4 -13.48 27.37 -23.15
CA SER A 4 -12.34 26.52 -23.38
C SER A 4 -11.43 27.24 -24.39
N THR A 5 -10.21 27.56 -24.01
CA THR A 5 -9.20 28.11 -24.93
C THR A 5 -8.35 26.95 -25.45
N VAL A 6 -8.66 26.52 -26.67
CA VAL A 6 -7.86 25.58 -27.46
C VAL A 6 -6.87 26.41 -28.28
N VAL A 7 -5.57 26.24 -28.01
CA VAL A 7 -4.51 26.77 -28.87
C VAL A 7 -4.16 25.71 -29.91
N THR A 8 -4.54 26.01 -31.14
CA THR A 8 -4.25 25.28 -32.37
C THR A 8 -2.81 25.58 -32.82
N ILE A 9 -1.96 24.57 -32.97
CA ILE A 9 -0.72 24.69 -33.74
C ILE A 9 -0.89 23.86 -35.02
N VAL A 10 -1.16 24.57 -36.12
CA VAL A 10 -1.11 24.03 -37.48
C VAL A 10 0.35 23.95 -37.91
N GLY A 11 0.88 22.73 -38.01
CA GLY A 11 2.15 22.47 -38.69
C GLY A 11 1.93 22.35 -40.20
N LEU A 12 2.30 23.40 -40.94
CA LEU A 12 2.41 23.38 -42.39
C LEU A 12 3.53 22.42 -42.80
N ARG A 13 3.20 21.33 -43.49
CA ARG A 13 4.17 20.53 -44.25
C ARG A 13 3.79 20.53 -45.72
N SER A 14 4.60 21.28 -46.48
CA SER A 14 4.65 21.27 -47.94
C SER A 14 5.06 19.88 -48.44
N GLY A 15 4.26 19.30 -49.34
CA GLY A 15 4.50 17.99 -49.94
C GLY A 15 3.61 17.79 -51.16
N ARG A 16 4.23 17.84 -52.33
CA ARG A 16 3.70 17.66 -53.69
C ARG A 16 2.70 16.50 -53.88
N GLY A 17 1.70 16.78 -54.72
CA GLY A 17 1.24 15.89 -55.80
C GLY A 17 0.09 14.94 -55.47
N GLY A 18 -0.94 14.94 -56.34
CA GLY A 18 -1.90 13.83 -56.43
C GLY A 18 -3.35 14.25 -56.42
N SER A 19 -3.95 14.21 -57.60
CA SER A 19 -5.36 14.39 -57.92
C SER A 19 -6.30 13.31 -57.36
N VAL A 20 -7.61 13.63 -57.37
CA VAL A 20 -8.79 12.75 -57.44
C VAL A 20 -9.45 12.36 -56.11
N GLY A 21 -10.77 12.57 -56.05
CA GLY A 21 -11.69 11.61 -55.43
C GLY A 21 -12.56 12.15 -54.30
N ALA A 22 -13.68 12.78 -54.64
CA ALA A 22 -14.82 12.89 -53.74
C ALA A 22 -15.27 11.48 -53.30
N THR A 23 -15.32 11.22 -52.00
CA THR A 23 -16.22 10.22 -51.43
C THR A 23 -16.72 10.69 -50.07
N ASP A 24 -18.02 10.92 -50.06
CA ASP A 24 -18.90 11.06 -48.91
C ASP A 24 -18.77 9.84 -47.99
N ARG A 25 -18.37 10.05 -46.73
CA ARG A 25 -18.48 9.06 -45.65
C ARG A 25 -18.81 9.78 -44.35
N THR A 26 -20.06 9.65 -43.95
CA THR A 26 -20.57 9.85 -42.60
C THR A 26 -19.78 8.97 -41.61
N PRO A 27 -19.21 9.52 -40.51
CA PRO A 27 -18.53 8.71 -39.52
C PRO A 27 -19.57 8.00 -38.63
N THR A 28 -19.49 6.67 -38.60
CA THR A 28 -20.29 5.79 -37.74
C THR A 28 -19.89 5.93 -36.27
N ALA A 29 -20.86 5.67 -35.38
CA ALA A 29 -20.82 5.85 -33.92
C ALA A 29 -19.80 4.97 -33.14
N GLN A 30 -18.77 4.45 -33.80
CA GLN A 30 -17.79 3.52 -33.23
C GLN A 30 -16.41 4.16 -32.97
N GLU A 31 -16.20 5.41 -33.40
CA GLU A 31 -14.97 6.19 -33.17
C GLU A 31 -14.97 6.94 -31.81
N ALA A 32 -16.12 7.05 -31.15
CA ALA A 32 -16.30 7.87 -29.94
C ALA A 32 -15.79 7.22 -28.64
N ASP A 33 -15.41 5.93 -28.66
CA ASP A 33 -15.08 5.17 -27.45
C ASP A 33 -13.58 4.90 -27.26
N ARG A 34 -12.71 5.48 -28.10
CA ARG A 34 -11.24 5.36 -27.97
C ARG A 34 -10.56 6.54 -27.29
N VAL A 35 -11.31 7.49 -26.77
CA VAL A 35 -10.75 8.66 -26.06
C VAL A 35 -11.30 8.69 -24.65
N THR A 36 -10.65 7.98 -23.72
CA THR A 36 -10.34 8.42 -22.34
C THR A 36 -9.69 7.27 -21.57
N SER A 37 -8.37 7.14 -21.70
CA SER A 37 -7.51 6.60 -20.64
C SER A 37 -6.05 6.94 -20.95
N THR A 38 -5.78 8.23 -21.12
CA THR A 38 -4.41 8.75 -21.02
C THR A 38 -3.98 8.69 -19.56
N SER A 39 -3.60 7.49 -19.11
CA SER A 39 -2.80 7.35 -17.90
C SER A 39 -1.44 7.99 -18.19
N LEU A 40 -1.10 9.07 -17.49
CA LEU A 40 0.22 9.70 -17.61
C LEU A 40 1.30 8.63 -17.33
N PRO A 41 2.37 8.56 -18.14
CA PRO A 41 3.46 7.63 -17.90
C PRO A 41 4.08 7.94 -16.53
N ARG A 42 3.79 7.07 -15.55
CA ARG A 42 4.46 7.09 -14.25
C ARG A 42 5.90 6.67 -14.48
N SER A 43 6.85 7.54 -14.19
CA SER A 43 8.28 7.25 -14.26
C SER A 43 8.69 6.40 -13.06
N HIS A 44 8.45 5.10 -13.16
CA HIS A 44 8.98 4.09 -12.25
C HIS A 44 10.46 3.85 -12.59
N LEU A 45 11.37 4.30 -11.73
CA LEU A 45 12.79 3.97 -11.82
C LEU A 45 13.06 2.76 -10.92
N GLY A 46 13.17 1.59 -11.52
CA GLY A 46 13.54 0.36 -10.82
C GLY A 46 15.03 0.38 -10.47
N PHE A 47 15.35 0.31 -9.19
CA PHE A 47 16.71 0.08 -8.69
C PHE A 47 16.80 -1.30 -8.04
N VAL A 48 17.85 -2.03 -8.40
CA VAL A 48 18.21 -3.31 -7.77
C VAL A 48 19.14 -2.99 -6.61
N THR A 49 18.62 -3.05 -5.38
CA THR A 49 19.44 -3.10 -4.16
C THR A 49 19.96 -4.52 -3.94
N PRO A 50 21.05 -4.71 -3.17
CA PRO A 50 21.67 -6.00 -2.91
C PRO A 50 20.79 -7.01 -2.14
N ASP A 51 19.53 -6.66 -1.87
CA ASP A 51 18.52 -7.50 -1.21
C ASP A 51 17.43 -8.00 -2.18
N ALA A 52 17.62 -7.85 -3.50
CA ALA A 52 16.74 -8.35 -4.56
C ALA A 52 15.25 -7.94 -4.42
N VAL A 53 14.97 -6.79 -3.81
CA VAL A 53 13.64 -6.16 -3.83
C VAL A 53 13.74 -4.87 -4.64
N ALA A 54 13.17 -4.87 -5.85
CA ALA A 54 13.06 -3.68 -6.67
C ALA A 54 12.19 -2.63 -5.95
N LEU A 55 12.82 -1.62 -5.34
CA LEU A 55 12.09 -0.45 -4.86
C LEU A 55 11.80 0.45 -6.06
N ASP A 56 10.54 0.47 -6.48
CA ASP A 56 10.01 1.47 -7.40
C ASP A 56 9.93 2.82 -6.66
N LEU A 57 10.95 3.65 -6.85
CA LEU A 57 10.95 5.02 -6.33
C LEU A 57 10.18 5.92 -7.29
N GLU A 58 8.99 6.36 -6.87
CA GLU A 58 8.20 7.34 -7.61
C GLU A 58 8.88 8.72 -7.49
N VAL A 59 9.52 9.18 -8.56
CA VAL A 59 10.19 10.49 -8.58
C VAL A 59 9.14 11.59 -8.43
N ALA A 60 9.42 12.55 -7.55
CA ALA A 60 8.51 13.66 -7.30
C ALA A 60 8.34 14.55 -8.55
N THR A 61 7.10 14.83 -8.94
CA THR A 61 6.80 15.73 -10.05
C THR A 61 7.21 17.17 -9.73
N ILE A 62 7.54 17.96 -10.76
CA ILE A 62 7.92 19.37 -10.64
C ILE A 62 6.87 20.16 -9.84
N GLY A 63 5.58 19.89 -10.08
CA GLY A 63 4.47 20.52 -9.35
C GLY A 63 4.48 20.22 -7.85
N SER A 64 4.68 18.95 -7.45
CA SER A 64 4.73 18.58 -6.03
C SER A 64 5.91 19.24 -5.30
N ARG A 65 7.05 19.40 -5.99
CA ARG A 65 8.21 20.14 -5.47
C ARG A 65 7.92 21.63 -5.33
N GLY A 66 7.21 22.22 -6.31
CA GLY A 66 6.77 23.62 -6.26
C GLY A 66 5.85 23.90 -5.08
N ILE A 67 4.84 23.04 -4.84
CA ILE A 67 3.92 23.18 -3.71
C ILE A 67 4.67 23.02 -2.38
N ALA A 68 5.58 22.06 -2.26
CA ALA A 68 6.41 21.92 -1.06
C ALA A 68 7.21 23.21 -0.77
N TYR A 69 7.78 23.82 -1.81
CA TYR A 69 8.47 25.11 -1.69
C TYR A 69 7.53 26.25 -1.28
N LEU A 70 6.31 26.31 -1.82
CA LEU A 70 5.31 27.30 -1.43
C LEU A 70 4.87 27.13 0.03
N LEU A 71 4.75 25.89 0.52
CA LEU A 71 4.46 25.62 1.94
C LEU A 71 5.59 26.07 2.85
N ASP A 72 6.85 25.79 2.46
CA ASP A 72 8.01 26.32 3.18
C ASP A 72 8.00 27.86 3.16
N LEU A 73 7.74 28.50 2.01
CA LEU A 73 7.66 29.96 1.90
C LEU A 73 6.53 30.56 2.76
N ALA A 74 5.36 29.90 2.81
CA ALA A 74 4.24 30.33 3.65
C ALA A 74 4.59 30.24 5.13
N LEU A 75 5.33 29.20 5.55
CA LEU A 75 5.83 29.08 6.91
C LEU A 75 6.79 30.24 7.25
N PHE A 76 7.73 30.55 6.36
CA PHE A 76 8.64 31.69 6.55
C PHE A 76 7.87 33.01 6.67
N ALA A 77 6.90 33.24 5.77
CA ALA A 77 6.07 34.44 5.81
C ALA A 77 5.27 34.53 7.12
N ALA A 78 4.71 33.43 7.60
CA ALA A 78 4.01 33.38 8.88
C ALA A 78 4.93 33.73 10.06
N VAL A 79 6.13 33.13 10.12
CA VAL A 79 7.13 33.46 11.15
C VAL A 79 7.53 34.93 11.07
N PHE A 80 7.79 35.45 9.87
CA PHE A 80 8.17 36.85 9.67
C PHE A 80 7.07 37.82 10.12
N VAL A 81 5.80 37.53 9.79
CA VAL A 81 4.64 38.31 10.26
C VAL A 81 4.54 38.27 11.78
N VAL A 82 4.66 37.11 12.41
CA VAL A 82 4.61 37.00 13.88
C VAL A 82 5.73 37.83 14.52
N LEU A 83 6.95 37.75 14.02
CA LEU A 83 8.07 38.55 14.53
C LEU A 83 7.82 40.05 14.34
N SER A 84 7.22 40.45 13.21
CA SER A 84 6.86 41.85 12.94
C SER A 84 5.78 42.35 13.90
N LEU A 85 4.78 41.53 14.22
CA LEU A 85 3.73 41.87 15.19
C LEU A 85 4.30 41.99 16.61
N VAL A 86 5.22 41.10 17.00
CA VAL A 86 5.92 41.19 18.28
C VAL A 86 6.74 42.48 18.35
N GLN A 87 7.50 42.79 17.30
CA GLN A 87 8.26 44.04 17.22
C GLN A 87 7.35 45.27 17.38
N LEU A 88 6.23 45.30 16.67
CA LEU A 88 5.26 46.39 16.75
C LEU A 88 4.65 46.52 18.16
N ALA A 89 4.29 45.39 18.78
CA ALA A 89 3.73 45.37 20.14
C ALA A 89 4.73 45.86 21.20
N LEU A 90 6.02 45.67 20.96
CA LEU A 90 7.11 46.19 21.81
C LEU A 90 7.47 47.66 21.49
N GLY A 91 6.72 48.33 20.61
CA GLY A 91 6.97 49.72 20.21
C GLY A 91 8.13 49.89 19.22
N GLY A 92 8.58 48.81 18.57
CA GLY A 92 9.60 48.87 17.53
C GLY A 92 9.05 49.41 16.20
N GLY A 93 9.92 50.09 15.44
CA GLY A 93 9.64 50.49 14.06
C GLY A 93 9.77 49.34 13.06
N GLY A 94 9.62 49.62 11.77
CA GLY A 94 9.78 48.63 10.71
C GLY A 94 11.21 48.07 10.64
N TRP A 95 11.33 46.86 10.11
CA TRP A 95 12.62 46.18 9.93
C TRP A 95 13.66 47.00 9.15
N PHE A 96 13.22 47.88 8.26
CA PHE A 96 14.11 48.68 7.40
C PHE A 96 14.34 50.11 7.90
N ASP A 97 13.75 50.48 9.04
CA ASP A 97 13.82 51.84 9.58
C ASP A 97 15.08 52.07 10.42
N SER A 98 15.79 51.00 10.80
CA SER A 98 17.01 51.05 11.61
C SER A 98 18.06 50.08 11.11
N GLY A 99 19.34 50.43 11.29
CA GLY A 99 20.46 49.54 10.94
C GLY A 99 20.41 48.19 11.66
N LEU A 100 19.96 48.17 12.92
CA LEU A 100 19.75 46.93 13.67
C LEU A 100 18.64 46.07 13.06
N GLY A 101 17.51 46.68 12.68
CA GLY A 101 16.41 45.97 12.02
C GLY A 101 16.86 45.33 10.70
N VAL A 102 17.61 46.07 9.88
CA VAL A 102 18.15 45.59 8.61
C VAL A 102 19.11 44.42 8.85
N ALA A 103 20.00 44.53 9.84
CA ALA A 103 20.92 43.46 10.20
C ALA A 103 20.18 42.18 10.61
N ILE A 104 19.14 42.29 11.45
CA ILE A 104 18.33 41.13 11.86
C ILE A 104 17.58 40.53 10.66
N ALA A 105 16.98 41.36 9.79
CA ALA A 105 16.29 40.89 8.60
C ALA A 105 17.24 40.12 7.65
N LEU A 106 18.47 40.60 7.47
CA LEU A 106 19.50 39.92 6.68
C LEU A 106 19.91 38.58 7.30
N VAL A 107 20.09 38.53 8.62
CA VAL A 107 20.39 37.27 9.32
C VAL A 107 19.24 36.27 9.17
N LEU A 108 17.99 36.71 9.32
CA LEU A 108 16.81 35.85 9.13
C LEU A 108 16.72 35.34 7.69
N ALA A 109 16.97 36.20 6.69
CA ALA A 109 17.00 35.80 5.29
C ALA A 109 18.12 34.79 5.00
N PHE A 110 19.31 34.98 5.58
CA PHE A 110 20.42 34.04 5.47
C PHE A 110 20.10 32.68 6.12
N LEU A 111 19.57 32.69 7.35
CA LEU A 111 19.17 31.47 8.04
C LEU A 111 18.05 30.76 7.30
N TRP A 112 17.11 31.48 6.69
CA TRP A 112 16.09 30.87 5.83
C TRP A 112 16.67 30.25 4.57
N GLN A 113 17.54 30.97 3.86
CA GLN A 113 18.07 30.53 2.58
C GLN A 113 19.07 29.36 2.71
N PHE A 114 19.86 29.34 3.79
CA PHE A 114 20.92 28.35 3.99
C PHE A 114 20.69 27.48 5.22
N GLY A 115 20.46 28.10 6.38
CA GLY A 115 20.32 27.39 7.66
C GLY A 115 19.15 26.39 7.69
N TYR A 116 17.98 26.81 7.23
CA TYR A 116 16.76 26.01 7.21
C TYR A 116 16.90 24.77 6.31
N PRO A 117 17.23 24.87 5.00
CA PRO A 117 17.36 23.67 4.18
C PRO A 117 18.53 22.78 4.63
N ILE A 118 19.68 23.34 5.03
CA ILE A 118 20.82 22.53 5.48
C ILE A 118 20.49 21.79 6.78
N GLY A 119 19.94 22.49 7.77
CA GLY A 119 19.58 21.92 9.05
C GLY A 119 18.50 20.86 8.92
N PHE A 120 17.36 21.21 8.32
CA PHE A 120 16.23 20.29 8.22
C PHE A 120 16.52 19.09 7.31
N GLU A 121 17.16 19.29 6.15
CA GLU A 121 17.52 18.16 5.28
C GLU A 121 18.58 17.25 5.93
N THR A 122 19.48 17.77 6.76
CA THR A 122 20.44 16.92 7.48
C THR A 122 19.76 16.18 8.63
N LEU A 123 19.00 16.87 9.49
CA LEU A 123 18.42 16.30 10.71
C LEU A 123 17.24 15.36 10.42
N TRP A 124 16.38 15.72 9.45
CA TRP A 124 15.22 14.91 9.05
C TRP A 124 15.45 14.07 7.80
N ARG A 125 16.71 13.66 7.57
CA ARG A 125 17.08 12.67 6.54
C ARG A 125 16.56 13.04 5.14
N GLY A 126 16.64 14.32 4.79
CA GLY A 126 16.27 14.87 3.48
C GLY A 126 14.88 15.49 3.42
N ARG A 127 14.29 15.93 4.54
CA ARG A 127 12.96 16.55 4.56
C ARG A 127 12.97 17.94 5.19
N THR A 128 12.39 18.92 4.49
CA THR A 128 11.90 20.19 5.08
C THR A 128 10.45 20.03 5.51
N LEU A 129 9.87 20.98 6.24
CA LEU A 129 8.47 20.89 6.68
C LEU A 129 7.50 20.82 5.49
N GLY A 130 7.68 21.66 4.47
CA GLY A 130 6.87 21.63 3.25
C GLY A 130 7.03 20.32 2.47
N LYS A 131 8.26 19.79 2.39
CA LYS A 131 8.50 18.47 1.78
C LYS A 131 7.83 17.35 2.58
N ALA A 132 7.94 17.37 3.90
CA ALA A 132 7.29 16.38 4.76
C ALA A 132 5.75 16.42 4.64
N ALA A 133 5.17 17.62 4.55
CA ALA A 133 3.74 17.81 4.32
C ALA A 133 3.28 17.17 2.99
N MET A 134 4.10 17.33 1.94
CA MET A 134 3.85 16.75 0.61
C MET A 134 4.25 15.27 0.47
N GLY A 135 4.78 14.65 1.53
CA GLY A 135 5.28 13.26 1.48
C GLY A 135 6.52 13.12 0.58
N LEU A 136 7.38 14.14 0.54
CA LEU A 136 8.59 14.18 -0.26
C LEU A 136 9.82 14.01 0.62
N ARG A 137 10.82 13.32 0.08
CA ARG A 137 12.12 13.14 0.72
C ARG A 137 13.23 13.19 -0.31
N VAL A 138 14.32 13.85 0.05
CA VAL A 138 15.57 13.84 -0.72
C VAL A 138 16.39 12.61 -0.32
N VAL A 139 16.91 11.88 -1.30
CA VAL A 139 17.84 10.75 -1.13
C VAL A 139 19.01 10.90 -2.11
N THR A 140 20.13 10.23 -1.85
CA THR A 140 21.22 10.15 -2.84
C THR A 140 20.77 9.32 -4.04
N VAL A 141 21.52 9.38 -5.15
CA VAL A 141 21.29 8.51 -6.29
C VAL A 141 21.40 7.02 -5.95
N GLU A 142 22.17 6.64 -4.92
CA GLU A 142 22.20 5.27 -4.40
C GLU A 142 21.09 4.96 -3.38
N GLY A 143 20.21 5.91 -3.08
CA GLY A 143 19.11 5.77 -2.12
C GLY A 143 19.51 5.99 -0.65
N ALA A 144 20.75 6.41 -0.38
CA ALA A 144 21.22 6.68 0.97
C ALA A 144 20.64 7.98 1.55
N PRO A 145 20.62 8.16 2.89
CA PRO A 145 20.26 9.43 3.51
C PRO A 145 21.19 10.56 3.11
N VAL A 146 20.62 11.76 2.97
CA VAL A 146 21.36 12.98 2.62
C VAL A 146 22.16 13.47 3.82
N GLY A 147 23.47 13.60 3.65
CA GLY A 147 24.37 14.28 4.61
C GLY A 147 24.52 15.79 4.36
N VAL A 148 25.21 16.47 5.28
CA VAL A 148 25.42 17.94 5.28
C VAL A 148 25.96 18.45 3.94
N ARG A 149 26.99 17.79 3.38
CA ARG A 149 27.62 18.22 2.11
C ARG A 149 26.60 18.33 0.97
N HIS A 150 25.75 17.33 0.83
CA HIS A 150 24.71 17.32 -0.21
C HIS A 150 23.71 18.45 0.01
N ALA A 151 23.26 18.66 1.26
CA ALA A 151 22.34 19.73 1.61
C ALA A 151 22.94 21.13 1.38
N THR A 152 24.22 21.32 1.69
CA THR A 152 24.94 22.59 1.45
C THR A 152 25.05 22.90 -0.04
N ILE A 153 25.45 21.93 -0.87
CA ILE A 153 25.55 22.13 -2.34
C ILE A 153 24.20 22.58 -2.89
N ARG A 154 23.11 21.89 -2.50
CA ARG A 154 21.74 22.26 -2.88
C ARG A 154 21.36 23.68 -2.43
N ALA A 155 21.63 24.01 -1.16
CA ALA A 155 21.32 25.32 -0.59
C ALA A 155 22.07 26.47 -1.29
N VAL A 156 23.32 26.23 -1.70
CA VAL A 156 24.14 27.21 -2.45
C VAL A 156 23.66 27.37 -3.89
N THR A 157 23.20 26.30 -4.53
CA THR A 157 22.66 26.36 -5.90
C THR A 157 21.24 26.94 -5.98
N ALA A 158 20.45 26.82 -4.90
CA ALA A 158 19.04 27.20 -4.87
C ALA A 158 18.76 28.68 -5.25
N PRO A 159 19.54 29.68 -4.81
CA PRO A 159 19.35 31.08 -5.23
C PRO A 159 19.43 31.27 -6.75
N PHE A 160 20.34 30.56 -7.42
CA PHE A 160 20.54 30.70 -8.86
C PHE A 160 19.40 30.08 -9.67
N GLU A 161 18.85 28.96 -9.21
CA GLU A 161 17.81 28.23 -9.94
C GLU A 161 16.37 28.58 -9.52
N VAL A 162 16.16 29.08 -8.30
CA VAL A 162 14.82 29.39 -7.76
C VAL A 162 14.62 30.90 -7.55
N LEU A 163 15.55 31.58 -6.88
CA LEU A 163 15.37 32.99 -6.50
C LEU A 163 15.60 33.95 -7.67
N LEU A 164 16.68 33.75 -8.43
CA LEU A 164 17.04 34.61 -9.55
C LEU A 164 16.21 34.37 -10.82
N THR A 165 15.68 33.16 -10.99
CA THR A 165 14.99 32.75 -12.22
C THR A 165 13.54 32.32 -11.99
N THR A 166 13.00 32.56 -10.79
CA THR A 166 11.64 32.17 -10.39
C THR A 166 11.35 30.67 -10.62
N GLY A 167 12.39 29.83 -10.61
CA GLY A 167 12.27 28.39 -10.88
C GLY A 167 12.29 28.00 -12.35
N LEU A 168 12.52 28.92 -13.30
CA LEU A 168 12.61 28.60 -14.73
C LEU A 168 13.78 27.64 -15.02
N VAL A 169 14.97 27.95 -14.51
CA VAL A 169 16.15 27.10 -14.68
C VAL A 169 15.95 25.74 -14.02
N ALA A 170 15.39 25.73 -12.80
CA ALA A 170 15.04 24.49 -12.11
C ALA A 170 14.07 23.62 -12.93
N SER A 171 13.11 24.24 -13.62
CA SER A 171 12.12 23.56 -14.45
C SER A 171 12.77 22.97 -15.70
N ILE A 172 13.57 23.76 -16.43
CA ILE A 172 14.30 23.30 -17.62
C ILE A 172 15.23 22.13 -17.26
N ALA A 173 16.03 22.26 -16.20
CA ALA A 173 16.91 21.19 -15.73
C ALA A 173 16.14 19.91 -15.37
N SER A 174 14.98 20.06 -14.71
CA SER A 174 14.12 18.92 -14.37
C SER A 174 13.52 18.25 -15.61
N PHE A 175 13.15 19.00 -16.65
CA PHE A 175 12.66 18.42 -17.89
C PHE A 175 13.77 17.75 -18.71
N ALA A 176 14.98 18.31 -18.70
CA ALA A 176 16.13 17.75 -19.41
C ALA A 176 16.73 16.52 -18.71
N SER A 177 16.46 16.35 -17.41
CA SER A 177 16.97 15.23 -16.62
C SER A 177 16.03 14.00 -16.69
N PRO A 178 16.55 12.80 -17.03
CA PRO A 178 15.77 11.56 -16.99
C PRO A 178 15.19 11.22 -15.61
N ARG A 179 15.76 11.81 -14.55
CA ARG A 179 15.36 11.60 -13.15
C ARG A 179 14.67 12.84 -12.55
N ALA A 180 14.23 13.78 -13.40
CA ALA A 180 13.62 15.04 -12.99
C ALA A 180 14.41 15.82 -11.91
N GLN A 181 15.74 15.82 -12.02
CA GLN A 181 16.65 16.50 -11.08
C GLN A 181 16.84 17.97 -11.48
N ARG A 182 16.86 18.87 -10.48
CA ARG A 182 17.28 20.27 -10.67
C ARG A 182 18.80 20.37 -10.74
N LEU A 183 19.36 21.54 -11.07
CA LEU A 183 20.82 21.74 -11.10
C LEU A 183 21.44 21.45 -9.73
N GLY A 184 20.79 21.91 -8.65
CA GLY A 184 21.24 21.60 -7.29
C GLY A 184 21.17 20.12 -6.94
N ASP A 185 20.15 19.41 -7.44
CA ASP A 185 20.02 17.96 -7.25
C ASP A 185 21.13 17.20 -8.02
N LEU A 186 21.42 17.63 -9.26
CA LEU A 186 22.48 17.06 -10.11
C LEU A 186 23.86 17.28 -9.50
N ALA A 187 24.17 18.51 -9.10
CA ALA A 187 25.45 18.86 -8.50
C ALA A 187 25.70 18.12 -7.18
N ALA A 188 24.64 17.87 -6.41
CA ALA A 188 24.72 17.12 -5.16
C ALA A 188 24.57 15.59 -5.34
N GLY A 189 24.33 15.06 -6.54
CA GLY A 189 24.07 13.63 -6.72
C GLY A 189 22.86 13.13 -5.92
N THR A 190 21.81 13.95 -5.83
CA THR A 190 20.58 13.63 -5.07
C THR A 190 19.35 13.63 -5.97
N LEU A 191 18.27 13.02 -5.49
CA LEU A 191 16.97 13.06 -6.14
C LEU A 191 15.86 13.13 -5.09
N VAL A 192 14.75 13.78 -5.46
CA VAL A 192 13.58 13.89 -4.58
C VAL A 192 12.58 12.82 -4.96
N VAL A 193 12.33 11.89 -4.04
CA VAL A 193 11.32 10.85 -4.17
C VAL A 193 10.06 11.26 -3.45
N ARG A 194 8.93 10.80 -3.98
CA ARG A 194 7.69 10.77 -3.24
C ARG A 194 7.71 9.53 -2.37
N GLU A 195 7.80 9.77 -1.08
CA GLU A 195 7.51 8.74 -0.12
C GLU A 195 6.00 8.53 -0.17
N ARG A 196 5.57 7.37 -0.66
CA ARG A 196 4.20 6.95 -0.41
C ARG A 196 4.07 6.97 1.10
N ARG A 197 3.32 7.95 1.64
CA ARG A 197 2.73 7.78 2.97
C ARG A 197 2.12 6.40 2.90
N ILE A 198 2.62 5.50 3.72
CA ILE A 198 1.93 4.29 4.11
C ILE A 198 0.73 4.80 4.94
N ALA A 199 -0.19 5.53 4.29
CA ALA A 199 -1.42 6.07 4.86
C ALA A 199 -2.45 4.95 5.08
N ARG A 200 -2.08 3.75 4.69
CA ARG A 200 -2.52 2.48 5.21
C ARG A 200 -1.24 1.66 5.21
N GLU A 201 -0.88 1.03 6.32
CA GLU A 201 -0.18 -0.26 6.20
C GLU A 201 -0.87 -1.00 5.04
N PRO A 202 -0.16 -1.72 4.15
CA PRO A 202 -0.87 -2.71 3.35
C PRO A 202 -1.61 -3.57 4.39
N GLN A 203 -2.90 -3.28 4.61
CA GLN A 203 -3.73 -4.03 5.53
C GLN A 203 -3.57 -5.41 4.96
N ALA A 204 -2.80 -6.25 5.66
CA ALA A 204 -2.58 -7.60 5.25
C ALA A 204 -4.01 -8.11 5.11
N ALA A 205 -4.46 -8.27 3.87
CA ALA A 205 -5.82 -8.66 3.61
C ALA A 205 -5.85 -10.08 4.11
N THR A 206 -6.17 -10.28 5.40
CA THR A 206 -6.11 -11.60 6.00
C THR A 206 -7.26 -12.37 5.40
N PHE A 207 -6.94 -13.29 4.50
CA PHE A 207 -7.95 -14.12 3.88
C PHE A 207 -8.22 -15.25 4.86
N ARG A 208 -9.42 -15.25 5.43
CA ARG A 208 -9.86 -16.37 6.27
C ARG A 208 -10.19 -17.56 5.36
N PRO A 209 -9.89 -18.79 5.78
CA PRO A 209 -10.39 -19.98 5.11
C PRO A 209 -11.92 -19.89 4.97
N PRO A 210 -12.48 -20.14 3.78
CA PRO A 210 -13.92 -20.32 3.63
C PRO A 210 -14.46 -21.43 4.55
N PRO A 211 -15.69 -21.32 5.07
CA PRO A 211 -16.31 -22.35 5.90
C PRO A 211 -16.30 -23.71 5.20
N GLY A 212 -15.83 -24.75 5.89
CA GLY A 212 -15.74 -26.13 5.35
C GLY A 212 -14.48 -26.42 4.54
N SER A 213 -13.60 -25.44 4.34
CA SER A 213 -12.32 -25.61 3.63
C SER A 213 -11.11 -25.58 4.57
N GLU A 214 -11.30 -25.51 5.88
CA GLU A 214 -10.24 -25.36 6.88
C GLU A 214 -9.22 -26.51 6.80
N THR A 215 -9.70 -27.74 6.71
CA THR A 215 -8.87 -28.94 6.57
C THR A 215 -8.12 -28.96 5.24
N TYR A 216 -8.77 -28.54 4.15
CA TYR A 216 -8.15 -28.43 2.84
C TYR A 216 -7.03 -27.39 2.86
N VAL A 217 -7.32 -26.20 3.37
CA VAL A 217 -6.36 -25.11 3.53
C VAL A 217 -5.16 -25.55 4.38
N ALA A 218 -5.35 -26.41 5.38
CA ALA A 218 -4.28 -26.95 6.22
C ALA A 218 -3.30 -27.85 5.45
N GLN A 219 -3.79 -28.61 4.46
CA GLN A 219 -3.02 -29.64 3.75
C GLN A 219 -2.54 -29.22 2.36
N VAL A 220 -3.12 -28.16 1.80
CA VAL A 220 -2.81 -27.72 0.45
C VAL A 220 -1.38 -27.19 0.31
N ASP A 221 -0.65 -27.74 -0.64
CA ASP A 221 0.64 -27.25 -1.10
C ASP A 221 0.45 -26.13 -2.11
N VAL A 222 0.91 -24.94 -1.71
CA VAL A 222 0.92 -23.71 -2.50
C VAL A 222 2.34 -23.28 -2.86
N SER A 223 3.31 -24.21 -2.81
CA SER A 223 4.73 -23.88 -3.01
C SER A 223 5.07 -23.36 -4.39
N ALA A 224 4.30 -23.74 -5.41
CA ALA A 224 4.45 -23.28 -6.79
C ALA A 224 3.69 -21.98 -7.09
N VAL A 225 2.98 -21.38 -6.12
CA VAL A 225 2.30 -20.10 -6.28
C VAL A 225 3.30 -18.96 -6.02
N GLY A 226 3.75 -18.31 -7.10
CA GLY A 226 4.69 -17.20 -7.04
C GLY A 226 4.06 -15.87 -6.59
N PRO A 227 4.89 -14.82 -6.41
CA PRO A 227 4.42 -13.51 -5.97
C PRO A 227 3.45 -12.84 -6.95
N ARG A 228 3.63 -13.06 -8.26
CA ARG A 228 2.76 -12.49 -9.31
C ARG A 228 1.38 -13.13 -9.27
N GLU A 229 1.34 -14.46 -9.19
CA GLU A 229 0.14 -15.27 -9.10
C GLU A 229 -0.65 -14.92 -7.84
N TYR A 230 0.00 -14.86 -6.69
CA TYR A 230 -0.63 -14.46 -5.45
C TYR A 230 -1.16 -13.01 -5.50
N GLY A 231 -0.46 -12.12 -6.19
CA GLY A 231 -0.94 -10.76 -6.47
C GLY A 231 -2.26 -10.75 -7.22
N LEU A 232 -2.37 -11.53 -8.30
CA LEU A 232 -3.61 -11.67 -9.08
C LEU A 232 -4.76 -12.22 -8.23
N VAL A 233 -4.51 -13.27 -7.44
CA VAL A 233 -5.51 -13.84 -6.52
C VAL A 233 -6.03 -12.79 -5.55
N ARG A 234 -5.11 -12.06 -4.90
CA ARG A 234 -5.47 -11.03 -3.91
C ARG A 234 -6.26 -9.90 -4.54
N ASP A 235 -5.86 -9.41 -5.69
CA ASP A 235 -6.50 -8.28 -6.34
C ASP A 235 -7.92 -8.65 -6.83
N THR A 236 -8.10 -9.87 -7.34
CA THR A 236 -9.42 -10.41 -7.69
C THR A 236 -10.34 -10.51 -6.47
N LEU A 237 -9.89 -11.11 -5.36
CA LEU A 237 -10.69 -11.25 -4.15
C LEU A 237 -11.05 -9.89 -3.52
N ARG A 238 -10.17 -8.89 -3.60
CA ARG A 238 -10.46 -7.55 -3.08
C ARG A 238 -11.50 -6.80 -3.91
N ARG A 239 -11.53 -7.01 -5.22
CA ARG A 239 -12.50 -6.39 -6.13
C ARG A 239 -13.81 -7.17 -6.27
N ALA A 240 -13.83 -8.43 -5.84
CA ALA A 240 -14.99 -9.30 -5.95
C ALA A 240 -16.27 -8.64 -5.39
N GLY A 241 -16.19 -7.99 -4.23
CA GLY A 241 -17.32 -7.30 -3.59
C GLY A 241 -17.89 -6.10 -4.36
N GLU A 242 -17.14 -5.53 -5.31
CA GLU A 242 -17.56 -4.39 -6.14
C GLU A 242 -18.19 -4.86 -7.47
N LEU A 243 -18.03 -6.13 -7.84
CA LEU A 243 -18.51 -6.70 -9.09
C LEU A 243 -19.92 -7.30 -8.95
N PRO A 244 -20.78 -7.18 -9.98
CA PRO A 244 -21.99 -7.98 -10.12
C PRO A 244 -21.69 -9.49 -10.07
N ALA A 245 -22.63 -10.30 -9.57
CA ALA A 245 -22.41 -11.73 -9.32
C ALA A 245 -21.89 -12.51 -10.53
N GLU A 246 -22.40 -12.22 -11.73
CA GLU A 246 -22.01 -12.89 -12.97
C GLU A 246 -20.55 -12.55 -13.36
N ALA A 247 -20.19 -11.27 -13.33
CA ALA A 247 -18.82 -10.81 -13.62
C ALA A 247 -17.83 -11.34 -12.58
N ARG A 248 -18.24 -11.41 -11.31
CA ARG A 248 -17.44 -11.99 -10.22
C ARG A 248 -17.14 -13.46 -10.49
N TRP A 249 -18.13 -14.24 -10.90
CA TRP A 249 -17.97 -15.65 -11.22
C TRP A 249 -17.04 -15.87 -12.41
N GLN A 250 -17.19 -15.09 -13.48
CA GLN A 250 -16.37 -15.19 -14.69
C GLN A 250 -14.90 -14.89 -14.39
N VAL A 251 -14.61 -13.75 -13.75
CA VAL A 251 -13.24 -13.34 -13.41
C VAL A 251 -12.62 -14.32 -12.40
N ALA A 252 -13.37 -14.76 -11.39
CA ALA A 252 -12.87 -15.75 -10.43
C ALA A 252 -12.57 -17.09 -11.10
N SER A 253 -13.39 -17.53 -12.06
CA SER A 253 -13.16 -18.78 -12.82
C SER A 253 -11.91 -18.72 -13.68
N GLU A 254 -11.66 -17.59 -14.36
CA GLU A 254 -10.46 -17.39 -15.17
C GLU A 254 -9.19 -17.46 -14.32
N VAL A 255 -9.17 -16.74 -13.19
CA VAL A 255 -8.03 -16.75 -12.27
C VAL A 255 -7.88 -18.10 -11.57
N ALA A 256 -8.97 -18.75 -11.16
CA ALA A 256 -8.93 -20.10 -10.59
C ALA A 256 -8.34 -21.11 -11.58
N GLY A 257 -8.72 -21.05 -12.86
CA GLY A 257 -8.18 -21.89 -13.92
C GLY A 257 -6.67 -21.71 -14.12
N ALA A 258 -6.18 -20.47 -14.03
CA ALA A 258 -4.74 -20.17 -14.13
C ALA A 258 -3.94 -20.66 -12.91
N ILE A 259 -4.56 -20.72 -11.73
CA ILE A 259 -3.91 -21.10 -10.46
C ILE A 259 -4.00 -22.61 -10.20
N ALA A 260 -5.07 -23.29 -10.62
CA ALA A 260 -5.30 -24.71 -10.34
C ALA A 260 -4.12 -25.66 -10.68
N PRO A 261 -3.38 -25.49 -11.80
CA PRO A 261 -2.23 -26.34 -12.11
C PRO A 261 -1.06 -26.24 -11.13
N ARG A 262 -1.02 -25.17 -10.32
CA ARG A 262 0.07 -24.85 -9.37
C ARG A 262 -0.23 -25.24 -7.93
N VAL A 263 -1.39 -25.85 -7.67
CA VAL A 263 -1.89 -26.14 -6.31
C VAL A 263 -2.24 -27.61 -6.20
N ARG A 264 -1.84 -28.28 -5.10
CA ARG A 264 -2.19 -29.68 -4.83
C ARG A 264 -2.50 -29.92 -3.35
N PRO A 265 -3.46 -30.78 -2.98
CA PRO A 265 -4.46 -31.42 -3.86
C PRO A 265 -5.46 -30.40 -4.41
N LEU A 266 -6.24 -30.80 -5.42
CA LEU A 266 -7.35 -29.97 -5.92
C LEU A 266 -8.44 -29.81 -4.83
N PRO A 267 -9.21 -28.71 -4.86
CA PRO A 267 -10.26 -28.49 -3.86
C PRO A 267 -11.36 -29.56 -3.96
N PRO A 268 -12.11 -29.80 -2.86
CA PRO A 268 -13.27 -30.69 -2.87
C PRO A 268 -14.27 -30.34 -3.98
N ALA A 269 -14.92 -31.35 -4.55
CA ALA A 269 -15.92 -31.16 -5.59
C ALA A 269 -17.06 -30.25 -5.09
N GLY A 270 -17.47 -29.28 -5.92
CA GLY A 270 -18.50 -28.28 -5.56
C GLY A 270 -17.96 -27.00 -4.94
N THR A 271 -16.65 -26.84 -4.77
CA THR A 271 -16.04 -25.57 -4.31
C THR A 271 -16.20 -24.49 -5.37
N SER A 272 -16.73 -23.32 -4.99
CA SER A 272 -16.83 -22.19 -5.92
C SER A 272 -15.46 -21.63 -6.29
N PRO A 273 -15.29 -21.01 -7.48
CA PRO A 273 -14.00 -20.44 -7.89
C PRO A 273 -13.46 -19.41 -6.89
N GLU A 274 -14.34 -18.56 -6.35
CA GLU A 274 -13.98 -17.56 -5.34
C GLU A 274 -13.55 -18.21 -4.01
N ALA A 275 -14.24 -19.26 -3.56
CA ALA A 275 -13.85 -20.00 -2.35
C ALA A 275 -12.51 -20.72 -2.54
N PHE A 276 -12.24 -21.27 -3.72
CA PHE A 276 -10.93 -21.85 -4.03
C PHE A 276 -9.82 -20.80 -3.96
N LEU A 277 -10.00 -19.63 -4.58
CA LEU A 277 -9.04 -18.54 -4.54
C LEU A 277 -8.80 -18.03 -3.10
N ALA A 278 -9.85 -17.91 -2.30
CA ALA A 278 -9.76 -17.54 -0.88
C ALA A 278 -9.00 -18.59 -0.06
N ALA A 279 -9.23 -19.88 -0.32
CA ALA A 279 -8.50 -20.99 0.31
C ALA A 279 -7.00 -20.97 -0.04
N VAL A 280 -6.65 -20.76 -1.32
CA VAL A 280 -5.25 -20.61 -1.76
C VAL A 280 -4.60 -19.41 -1.08
N ALA A 281 -5.30 -18.27 -1.01
CA ALA A 281 -4.76 -17.07 -0.39
C ALA A 281 -4.52 -17.26 1.12
N ALA A 282 -5.45 -17.92 1.82
CA ALA A 282 -5.31 -18.28 3.23
C ALA A 282 -4.13 -19.26 3.47
N ALA A 283 -3.93 -20.23 2.57
CA ALA A 283 -2.82 -21.17 2.66
C ALA A 283 -1.45 -20.50 2.45
N VAL A 284 -1.33 -19.59 1.48
CA VAL A 284 -0.10 -18.81 1.23
C VAL A 284 0.24 -17.94 2.44
N GLN A 285 -0.75 -17.31 3.07
CA GLN A 285 -0.56 -16.50 4.27
C GLN A 285 -0.06 -17.33 5.46
N ARG A 286 -0.68 -18.49 5.68
CA ARG A 286 -0.28 -19.39 6.77
C ARG A 286 1.15 -19.90 6.59
N ARG A 287 1.57 -20.18 5.36
CA ARG A 287 2.96 -20.55 5.05
C ARG A 287 3.92 -19.41 5.36
N ALA A 288 3.58 -18.18 4.94
CA ALA A 288 4.42 -17.00 5.19
C ALA A 288 4.60 -16.73 6.70
N THR A 289 3.55 -16.87 7.50
CA THR A 289 3.62 -16.69 8.97
C THR A 289 4.33 -17.85 9.68
N SER A 290 4.29 -19.05 9.12
CA SER A 290 4.99 -20.23 9.68
C SER A 290 6.48 -20.24 9.33
N GLY A 291 6.88 -19.62 8.21
CA GLY A 291 8.28 -19.48 7.79
C GLY A 291 9.01 -18.30 8.43
N SER A 292 8.29 -17.27 8.89
CA SER A 292 8.86 -16.21 9.71
C SER A 292 9.07 -16.71 11.14
N ARG A 293 10.30 -17.13 11.47
CA ARG A 293 10.69 -17.32 12.88
C ARG A 293 10.41 -15.99 13.60
N PRO A 294 9.53 -15.97 14.62
CA PRO A 294 9.30 -14.72 15.35
C PRO A 294 10.61 -14.29 16.02
N PRO A 295 10.91 -12.98 16.13
CA PRO A 295 11.88 -12.55 17.11
C PRO A 295 11.41 -13.07 18.47
N VAL A 296 12.30 -13.80 19.16
CA VAL A 296 12.15 -14.24 20.55
C VAL A 296 12.10 -13.00 21.43
N SER A 297 10.93 -12.34 21.49
CA SER A 297 10.54 -11.30 22.44
C SER A 297 9.05 -11.01 22.18
N SER A 298 8.14 -11.83 22.68
CA SER A 298 7.72 -11.77 24.07
C SER A 298 7.19 -13.14 24.48
N LEU A 299 8.06 -13.89 25.15
CA LEU A 299 7.65 -14.83 26.17
C LEU A 299 6.92 -14.01 27.24
N VAL A 300 5.60 -13.89 27.13
CA VAL A 300 4.79 -13.96 28.35
C VAL A 300 5.04 -15.38 28.84
N PRO A 301 5.75 -15.60 29.97
CA PRO A 301 5.83 -16.93 30.53
C PRO A 301 4.38 -17.39 30.75
N PRO A 302 4.03 -18.65 30.42
CA PRO A 302 2.72 -19.17 30.80
C PRO A 302 2.53 -18.91 32.30
N PRO A 303 1.33 -18.52 32.75
CA PRO A 303 1.07 -18.40 34.18
C PRO A 303 1.55 -19.70 34.85
N PRO A 304 2.23 -19.61 36.02
CA PRO A 304 2.76 -20.79 36.67
C PRO A 304 1.64 -21.81 36.81
N LEU A 305 1.90 -23.04 36.36
CA LEU A 305 1.00 -24.16 36.60
C LEU A 305 0.68 -24.18 38.09
N PRO A 306 -0.60 -24.33 38.49
CA PRO A 306 -0.93 -24.53 39.89
C PRO A 306 -0.11 -25.71 40.40
N ALA A 307 0.53 -25.52 41.56
CA ALA A 307 1.36 -26.55 42.18
C ALA A 307 0.56 -27.86 42.32
N PRO A 308 1.17 -29.02 42.06
CA PRO A 308 0.53 -30.30 42.35
C PRO A 308 0.50 -30.47 43.87
N SER A 309 -0.63 -30.12 44.49
CA SER A 309 -1.22 -30.74 45.69
C SER A 309 -2.19 -29.78 46.38
N GLU A 310 -3.47 -29.84 45.99
CA GLU A 310 -4.53 -29.96 46.98
C GLU A 310 -5.40 -31.14 46.54
N VAL A 311 -4.99 -32.31 47.00
CA VAL A 311 -5.79 -33.52 46.95
C VAL A 311 -7.04 -33.24 47.76
N LEU A 312 -8.17 -33.00 47.09
CA LEU A 312 -9.48 -33.09 47.73
C LEU A 312 -9.59 -34.52 48.31
N PRO A 313 -9.87 -34.69 49.61
CA PRO A 313 -10.05 -36.02 50.16
C PRO A 313 -11.20 -36.74 49.44
N PRO A 314 -11.08 -38.06 49.20
CA PRO A 314 -12.08 -38.81 48.46
C PRO A 314 -13.44 -38.74 49.18
N PRO A 315 -14.56 -38.70 48.42
CA PRO A 315 -15.89 -38.75 49.00
C PRO A 315 -16.09 -40.07 49.78
N PRO A 316 -16.87 -40.08 50.86
CA PRO A 316 -17.17 -41.30 51.60
C PRO A 316 -17.88 -42.32 50.71
N PRO A 317 -17.66 -43.63 50.95
CA PRO A 317 -18.13 -44.69 50.07
C PRO A 317 -19.67 -44.75 50.00
N PRO A 318 -20.24 -45.18 48.87
CA PRO A 318 -21.68 -45.41 48.75
C PRO A 318 -22.10 -46.60 49.61
N GLU A 319 -23.11 -46.41 50.44
CA GLU A 319 -23.77 -47.50 51.15
C GLU A 319 -24.42 -48.48 50.16
N GLY A 320 -24.02 -49.74 50.30
CA GLY A 320 -24.69 -50.98 49.93
C GLY A 320 -25.74 -50.95 48.82
N ARG A 321 -25.36 -51.44 47.64
CA ARG A 321 -26.28 -52.22 46.80
C ARG A 321 -25.68 -53.61 46.58
N PRO A 322 -26.34 -54.71 46.99
CA PRO A 322 -25.80 -56.05 46.83
C PRO A 322 -25.77 -56.47 45.36
N ALA A 323 -24.72 -57.22 45.01
CA ALA A 323 -24.34 -57.65 43.67
C ALA A 323 -25.30 -58.70 43.06
N PRO A 324 -25.43 -58.78 41.73
CA PRO A 324 -25.84 -59.99 41.05
C PRO A 324 -24.62 -60.87 40.77
N GLY A 325 -24.50 -61.97 41.51
CA GLY A 325 -23.58 -63.07 41.21
C GLY A 325 -24.12 -63.91 40.05
N ALA A 326 -23.21 -64.26 39.14
CA ALA A 326 -23.44 -65.09 37.97
C ALA A 326 -23.77 -66.54 38.34
N VAL A 327 -24.77 -67.12 37.67
CA VAL A 327 -24.82 -68.56 37.34
C VAL A 327 -25.49 -68.67 35.97
N GLY A 328 -24.77 -69.21 34.99
CA GLY A 328 -25.35 -69.66 33.74
C GLY A 328 -25.81 -71.11 33.85
N ASP A 329 -26.82 -71.49 33.06
CA ASP A 329 -26.95 -72.84 32.50
C ASP A 329 -27.95 -72.83 31.32
N GLU A 330 -27.56 -73.58 30.29
CA GLU A 330 -28.19 -74.09 29.05
C GLU A 330 -29.65 -74.65 29.13
N PRO A 331 -30.29 -75.19 28.04
CA PRO A 331 -30.54 -74.72 26.67
C PRO A 331 -32.05 -75.00 26.25
N PRO A 332 -32.50 -75.33 25.00
CA PRO A 332 -33.78 -74.88 24.36
C PRO A 332 -34.87 -76.00 24.25
N PRO A 333 -35.83 -76.08 23.28
CA PRO A 333 -36.94 -75.21 22.78
C PRO A 333 -38.37 -75.88 22.81
N ALA A 334 -39.40 -75.13 22.32
CA ALA A 334 -40.64 -75.56 21.58
C ALA A 334 -41.85 -76.24 22.31
N PRO A 335 -43.09 -76.33 21.73
CA PRO A 335 -43.84 -75.45 20.78
C PRO A 335 -45.38 -75.34 21.14
N PRO A 336 -46.36 -75.19 20.19
CA PRO A 336 -47.46 -74.20 20.25
C PRO A 336 -48.83 -74.77 20.74
N ARG A 337 -49.85 -73.93 21.02
CA ARG A 337 -51.28 -74.30 20.86
C ARG A 337 -52.20 -73.10 20.56
N ASP A 338 -53.11 -73.35 19.62
CA ASP A 338 -54.11 -72.46 19.02
C ASP A 338 -55.35 -72.20 19.90
N GLY A 339 -55.87 -70.97 19.79
CA GLY A 339 -57.31 -70.58 19.76
C GLY A 339 -58.21 -70.83 20.99
N PRO A 340 -59.51 -70.47 20.93
CA PRO A 340 -60.26 -69.53 20.07
C PRO A 340 -60.70 -68.28 20.91
N GLY A 341 -61.41 -67.24 20.50
CA GLY A 341 -62.30 -66.88 19.38
C GLY A 341 -63.33 -65.84 19.91
N PHE A 342 -63.80 -64.93 19.04
CA PHE A 342 -65.04 -64.13 19.15
C PHE A 342 -65.15 -63.09 20.31
N ALA A 343 -65.75 -61.90 20.21
CA ALA A 343 -66.57 -61.23 19.20
C ALA A 343 -66.65 -59.71 19.51
N ALA A 344 -66.95 -58.88 18.50
CA ALA A 344 -67.62 -57.57 18.63
C ALA A 344 -69.16 -57.78 18.44
N PRO A 345 -70.04 -56.77 18.32
CA PRO A 345 -70.03 -55.35 18.74
C PRO A 345 -71.29 -54.99 19.60
N GLY A 346 -71.39 -53.74 20.04
CA GLY A 346 -72.61 -53.11 20.56
C GLY A 346 -72.53 -51.60 20.38
#